data_AF-A0A9D6D6Y7-F1
#
_entry.id   AF-A0A9D6D6Y7-F1
#
_cell.length_a   1.000
_cell.length_b   1.000
_cell.length_c   1.000
_cell.angle_alpha   90.00
_cell.angle_beta   90.00
_cell.angle_gamma   90.00
#
_symmetry.space_group_name_H-M   'P 1'
#
loop_
_entity.id
_entity.type
_entity.pdbx_description
1 polymer ?
#
loop_
_entity_poly.entity_id
_entity_poly.type
_entity_poly.pdbx_seq_one_letter_code
_entity_poly.pdbx_strand_id
1 'polypeptide(L)'
;GALLTGLGIVVKYSALVTAPVLLLYALLLAPRVRWRALLTDACPLAAPAAVWTAMNLVTDGRAHLLDSLIVSGGALAPGSGSVIQRGIALLCMTALAGVFPMLFVVLAPRGRAGWAVLAVSAGLGALAVSLTGRLWPDHDPAVPLVVAISAALGACAVLTAGREAIERRGGRETLVLAIWVGLQALFAVAWSWTVAARFVLPVLPPLALLLWRSLAAPRGRDDAAPGGARRAEILLGAAAVVACGASILLLPADAAPGNYHRLAVPQIARQIAAQGGRGWLLGAWSLQYYGERAGLVRVDERALAVRAGDVVVGPYYAANRAMPAALERSTVFVAHFPGPEAPYALLTLHGAGAGFYTSQAGPLPFWRAHYPVEGIMIWRVLGPP
;
A
#
# COMPACT_ATOMS: atom_id res chain seq x y z
N GLY A 1 -7.66 3.87 24.27
CA GLY A 1 -7.70 2.90 23.16
C GLY A 1 -8.72 3.33 22.13
N ALA A 2 -10.01 3.22 22.45
CA ALA A 2 -11.14 3.54 21.56
C ALA A 2 -11.01 4.87 20.80
N LEU A 3 -10.74 5.98 21.49
CA LEU A 3 -10.57 7.30 20.85
C LEU A 3 -9.44 7.31 19.82
N LEU A 4 -8.29 6.68 20.12
CA LEU A 4 -7.16 6.61 19.19
C LEU A 4 -7.51 5.78 17.95
N THR A 5 -8.28 4.71 18.11
CA THR A 5 -8.79 3.93 16.98
C THR A 5 -9.77 4.75 16.15
N GLY A 6 -10.68 5.48 16.79
CA GLY A 6 -11.62 6.38 16.11
C GLY A 6 -10.90 7.47 15.31
N LEU A 7 -9.93 8.14 15.92
CA LEU A 7 -9.06 9.10 15.22
C LEU A 7 -8.27 8.43 14.10
N GLY A 8 -7.81 7.20 14.32
CA GLY A 8 -7.13 6.38 13.32
C GLY A 8 -7.99 6.17 12.07
N ILE A 9 -9.31 5.96 12.21
CA ILE A 9 -10.24 5.79 11.08
C ILE A 9 -10.29 7.04 10.21
N VAL A 10 -10.27 8.23 10.82
CA VAL A 10 -10.26 9.52 10.12
C VAL A 10 -8.94 9.70 9.34
N VAL A 11 -7.83 9.21 9.88
CA VAL A 11 -6.51 9.30 9.22
C VAL A 11 -6.36 8.24 8.11
N LYS A 12 -6.76 7.00 8.36
CA LYS A 12 -6.68 5.86 7.42
C LYS A 12 -7.79 4.85 7.67
N TYR A 13 -8.49 4.48 6.59
CA TYR A 13 -9.58 3.49 6.63
C TYR A 13 -9.16 2.09 7.11
N SER A 14 -7.87 1.72 6.97
CA SER A 14 -7.37 0.43 7.51
C SER A 14 -7.46 0.34 9.04
N ALA A 15 -7.61 1.46 9.74
CA ALA A 15 -7.88 1.48 11.17
C ALA A 15 -9.29 0.97 11.52
N LEU A 16 -10.23 0.95 10.56
CA LEU A 16 -11.57 0.39 10.76
C LEU A 16 -11.50 -1.07 11.23
N VAL A 17 -10.51 -1.82 10.74
CA VAL A 17 -10.25 -3.21 11.14
C VAL A 17 -9.79 -3.33 12.60
N THR A 18 -9.18 -2.29 13.15
CA THR A 18 -8.67 -2.33 14.53
C THR A 18 -9.81 -2.36 15.55
N ALA A 19 -10.96 -1.77 15.21
CA ALA A 19 -12.15 -1.77 16.08
C ALA A 19 -12.65 -3.20 16.44
N PRO A 20 -13.01 -4.07 15.47
CA PRO A 20 -13.42 -5.44 15.78
C PRO A 20 -12.31 -6.27 16.43
N VAL A 21 -11.04 -6.03 16.09
CA VAL A 21 -9.90 -6.71 16.75
C VAL A 21 -9.83 -6.35 18.24
N LEU A 22 -9.95 -5.07 18.59
CA LEU A 22 -9.92 -4.62 19.99
C LEU A 22 -11.14 -5.12 20.77
N LEU A 23 -12.32 -5.14 20.13
CA LEU A 23 -13.52 -5.71 20.74
C LEU A 23 -13.33 -7.21 21.05
N LEU A 24 -12.82 -7.98 20.08
CA LEU A 24 -12.52 -9.40 20.28
C LEU A 24 -11.43 -9.62 21.33
N TYR A 25 -10.39 -8.78 21.35
CA TYR A 25 -9.38 -8.80 22.39
C TYR A 25 -10.01 -8.63 23.78
N ALA A 26 -10.88 -7.63 23.96
CA ALA A 26 -11.55 -7.40 25.24
C ALA A 26 -12.45 -8.58 25.65
N LEU A 27 -13.24 -9.12 24.71
CA LEU A 27 -14.15 -10.23 24.98
C LEU A 27 -13.42 -11.53 25.32
N LEU A 28 -12.32 -11.83 24.62
CA LEU A 28 -11.60 -13.09 24.76
C LEU A 28 -10.56 -13.04 25.88
N LEU A 29 -9.80 -11.95 26.00
CA LEU A 29 -8.62 -11.87 26.86
C LEU A 29 -8.83 -11.03 28.11
N ALA A 30 -9.87 -10.21 28.17
CA ALA A 30 -10.20 -9.39 29.33
C ALA A 30 -11.60 -9.70 29.88
N PRO A 31 -11.87 -10.94 30.35
CA PRO A 31 -13.23 -11.38 30.74
C PRO A 31 -13.84 -10.58 31.91
N ARG A 32 -13.04 -9.80 32.63
CA ARG A 32 -13.49 -8.89 33.70
C ARG A 32 -14.03 -7.57 33.17
N VAL A 33 -13.82 -7.26 31.89
CA VAL A 33 -14.39 -6.07 31.23
C VAL A 33 -15.88 -6.28 31.10
N ARG A 34 -16.65 -5.50 31.85
CA ARG A 34 -18.12 -5.52 31.79
C ARG A 34 -18.56 -4.95 30.45
N TRP A 35 -19.62 -5.50 29.85
CA TRP A 35 -20.21 -4.99 28.60
C TRP A 35 -20.50 -3.49 28.64
N ARG A 36 -20.81 -2.94 29.83
CA ARG A 36 -21.00 -1.49 30.03
C ARG A 36 -19.74 -0.68 29.70
N ALA A 37 -18.55 -1.19 30.02
CA ALA A 37 -17.29 -0.54 29.67
C ALA A 37 -17.05 -0.53 28.14
N LEU A 38 -17.48 -1.59 27.44
CA LEU A 38 -17.44 -1.64 25.97
C LEU A 38 -18.38 -0.61 25.34
N LEU A 39 -19.56 -0.39 25.93
CA LEU A 39 -20.48 0.65 25.47
C LEU A 39 -19.95 2.05 25.72
N THR A 40 -19.30 2.29 26.88
CA THR A 40 -18.65 3.58 27.12
C THR A 40 -17.51 3.84 26.15
N ASP A 41 -16.85 2.79 25.66
CA ASP A 41 -15.80 2.88 24.63
C ASP A 41 -16.34 2.99 23.19
N ALA A 42 -17.60 2.60 22.94
CA ALA A 42 -18.20 2.68 21.60
C ALA A 42 -18.34 4.14 21.12
N CYS A 43 -18.70 5.05 22.03
CA CYS A 43 -18.82 6.47 21.71
C CYS A 43 -17.48 7.11 21.27
N PRO A 44 -16.38 7.06 22.04
CA PRO A 44 -15.10 7.63 21.62
C PRO A 44 -14.51 6.93 20.38
N LEU A 45 -14.86 5.66 20.13
CA LEU A 45 -14.50 4.96 18.90
C LEU A 45 -15.25 5.50 17.67
N ALA A 46 -16.57 5.67 17.77
CA ALA A 46 -17.41 6.05 16.63
C ALA A 46 -17.45 7.56 16.37
N ALA A 47 -17.34 8.39 17.41
CA ALA A 47 -17.52 9.83 17.32
C ALA A 47 -16.59 10.51 16.29
N PRO A 48 -15.27 10.24 16.24
CA PRO A 48 -14.42 10.88 15.23
C PRO A 48 -14.83 10.55 13.79
N ALA A 49 -15.16 9.28 13.51
CA ALA A 49 -15.60 8.85 12.19
C ALA A 49 -16.98 9.44 11.82
N ALA A 50 -17.89 9.54 12.78
CA ALA A 50 -19.20 10.16 12.60
C ALA A 50 -19.10 11.67 12.33
N VAL A 51 -18.30 12.40 13.12
CA VAL A 51 -18.05 13.83 12.93
C VAL A 51 -17.43 14.08 11.56
N TRP A 52 -16.40 13.32 11.19
CA TRP A 52 -15.75 13.46 9.89
C TRP A 52 -16.69 13.12 8.73
N THR A 53 -17.53 12.09 8.86
CA THR A 53 -18.54 11.75 7.85
C THR A 53 -19.57 12.87 7.71
N ALA A 54 -20.07 13.42 8.83
CA ALA A 54 -21.01 14.54 8.81
C ALA A 54 -20.40 15.79 8.15
N MET A 55 -19.14 16.12 8.48
CA MET A 55 -18.43 17.22 7.83
C MET A 55 -18.36 17.04 6.31
N ASN A 56 -17.96 15.87 5.83
CA ASN A 56 -17.89 15.58 4.40
C ASN A 56 -19.24 15.62 3.68
N LEU A 57 -20.31 15.16 4.36
CA LEU A 57 -21.66 15.25 3.81
C LEU A 57 -22.11 16.72 3.68
N VAL A 58 -21.73 17.58 4.63
CA VAL A 58 -22.04 19.01 4.59
C VAL A 58 -21.23 19.74 3.52
N THR A 59 -19.93 19.43 3.36
CA THR A 59 -19.05 20.15 2.43
C THR A 59 -19.12 19.63 0.99
N ASP A 60 -19.12 18.30 0.83
CA ASP A 60 -18.97 17.64 -0.48
C ASP A 60 -20.23 16.90 -0.92
N GLY A 61 -21.22 16.76 -0.03
CA GLY A 61 -22.43 15.96 -0.29
C GLY A 61 -22.15 14.46 -0.33
N ARG A 62 -21.00 14.00 0.17
CA ARG A 62 -20.54 12.62 0.01
C ARG A 62 -19.95 12.04 1.30
N ALA A 63 -20.14 10.74 1.49
CA ALA A 63 -19.49 10.00 2.56
C ALA A 63 -18.21 9.36 2.03
N HIS A 64 -17.06 10.04 2.17
CA HIS A 64 -15.76 9.62 1.62
C HIS A 64 -15.39 8.14 1.91
N LEU A 65 -15.79 7.62 3.08
CA LEU A 65 -15.56 6.22 3.44
C LEU A 65 -16.28 5.26 2.49
N LEU A 66 -17.53 5.56 2.13
CA LEU A 66 -18.34 4.75 1.21
C LEU A 66 -17.94 5.00 -0.25
N ASP A 67 -17.64 6.25 -0.61
CA ASP A 67 -17.16 6.61 -1.94
C ASP A 67 -15.89 5.85 -2.31
N SER A 68 -15.03 5.55 -1.33
CA SER A 68 -13.81 4.76 -1.56
C SER A 68 -14.07 3.37 -2.15
N LEU A 69 -15.29 2.84 -1.99
CA LEU A 69 -15.74 1.58 -2.60
C LEU A 69 -16.11 1.74 -4.08
N ILE A 70 -16.49 2.94 -4.52
CA ILE A 70 -17.11 3.22 -5.83
C ILE A 70 -16.16 4.02 -6.75
N VAL A 71 -15.16 4.73 -6.20
CA VAL A 71 -14.08 5.39 -6.98
C VAL A 71 -13.45 4.39 -7.94
N SER A 72 -12.99 4.83 -9.12
CA SER A 72 -12.32 3.97 -10.11
C SER A 72 -11.25 3.07 -9.47
N GLY A 73 -11.43 1.76 -9.60
CA GLY A 73 -10.61 0.73 -8.94
C GLY A 73 -11.18 0.21 -7.62
N GLY A 74 -12.15 0.89 -7.02
CA GLY A 74 -12.91 0.55 -5.82
C GLY A 74 -13.53 -0.84 -5.88
N ALA A 75 -13.81 -1.45 -4.73
CA ALA A 75 -14.38 -2.81 -4.65
C ALA A 75 -15.69 -3.00 -5.46
N LEU A 76 -16.44 -1.92 -5.67
CA LEU A 76 -17.71 -1.90 -6.40
C LEU A 76 -17.58 -1.22 -7.78
N ALA A 77 -16.39 -0.75 -8.16
CA ALA A 77 -16.17 -0.10 -9.44
C ALA A 77 -16.13 -1.14 -10.59
N PRO A 78 -16.79 -0.86 -11.73
CA PRO A 78 -16.61 -1.66 -12.95
C PRO A 78 -15.13 -1.69 -13.36
N GLY A 79 -14.60 -2.88 -13.68
CA GLY A 79 -13.19 -3.03 -14.03
C GLY A 79 -12.22 -2.92 -12.84
N SER A 80 -12.73 -2.93 -11.60
CA SER A 80 -11.89 -3.12 -10.43
C SER A 80 -11.09 -4.41 -10.57
N GLY A 81 -9.77 -4.31 -10.44
CA GLY A 81 -8.86 -5.44 -10.61
C GLY A 81 -9.37 -6.65 -9.83
N SER A 82 -9.31 -7.83 -10.46
CA SER A 82 -9.94 -9.04 -9.91
C SER A 82 -9.47 -9.32 -8.46
N VAL A 83 -10.34 -9.94 -7.65
CA VAL A 83 -9.97 -10.41 -6.29
C VAL A 83 -8.67 -11.23 -6.33
N ILE A 84 -8.44 -11.98 -7.42
CA ILE A 84 -7.23 -12.75 -7.67
C ILE A 84 -6.00 -11.83 -7.80
N GLN A 85 -6.09 -10.75 -8.59
CA GLN A 85 -5.02 -9.75 -8.72
C GLN A 85 -4.64 -9.15 -7.37
N ARG A 86 -5.64 -8.77 -6.57
CA ARG A 86 -5.44 -8.21 -5.22
C ARG A 86 -4.86 -9.25 -4.27
N GLY A 87 -5.30 -10.50 -4.35
CA GLY A 87 -4.73 -11.61 -3.57
C GLY A 87 -3.25 -11.84 -3.87
N ILE A 88 -2.86 -11.90 -5.15
CA ILE A 88 -1.46 -12.04 -5.56
C ILE A 88 -0.63 -10.85 -5.05
N ALA A 89 -1.13 -9.62 -5.24
CA ALA A 89 -0.45 -8.42 -4.76
C ALA A 89 -0.30 -8.44 -3.23
N LEU A 90 -1.33 -8.84 -2.48
CA LEU A 90 -1.25 -8.94 -1.01
C LEU A 90 -0.14 -9.89 -0.58
N LEU A 91 -0.02 -11.07 -1.21
CA LEU A 91 1.04 -12.03 -0.90
C LEU A 91 2.43 -11.48 -1.24
N CYS A 92 2.59 -10.88 -2.42
CA CYS A 92 3.85 -10.26 -2.84
C CYS A 92 4.28 -9.12 -1.89
N MET A 93 3.34 -8.24 -1.53
CA MET A 93 3.57 -7.14 -0.60
C MET A 93 3.89 -7.65 0.81
N THR A 94 3.21 -8.70 1.27
CA THR A 94 3.51 -9.33 2.57
C THR A 94 4.93 -9.89 2.60
N ALA A 95 5.41 -10.44 1.49
CA ALA A 95 6.79 -10.93 1.40
C ALA A 95 7.82 -9.78 1.31
N LEU A 96 7.61 -8.83 0.40
CA LEU A 96 8.63 -7.84 0.02
C LEU A 96 8.60 -6.56 0.86
N ALA A 97 7.42 -6.01 1.17
CA ALA A 97 7.32 -4.91 2.14
C ALA A 97 7.51 -5.44 3.57
N GLY A 98 7.23 -6.73 3.76
CA GLY A 98 7.31 -7.38 5.04
C GLY A 98 8.66 -7.95 5.41
N VAL A 99 9.67 -8.04 4.50
CA VAL A 99 11.06 -8.61 4.54
C VAL A 99 11.35 -9.72 5.58
N PHE A 100 10.89 -9.53 6.80
CA PHE A 100 10.84 -10.43 7.94
C PHE A 100 10.31 -11.87 7.72
N PRO A 101 9.31 -12.21 6.87
CA PRO A 101 8.88 -13.61 6.75
C PRO A 101 9.81 -14.48 5.89
N MET A 102 10.75 -13.90 5.14
CA MET A 102 11.61 -14.67 4.22
C MET A 102 12.58 -15.61 4.96
N LEU A 103 13.04 -15.23 6.16
CA LEU A 103 13.92 -16.08 6.97
C LEU A 103 13.18 -17.30 7.58
N PHE A 104 11.84 -17.29 7.57
CA PHE A 104 11.03 -18.38 8.09
C PHE A 104 10.82 -19.51 7.06
N VAL A 105 10.91 -19.21 5.76
CA VAL A 105 10.69 -20.20 4.69
C VAL A 105 11.79 -21.26 4.66
N VAL A 106 13.02 -20.90 5.03
CA VAL A 106 14.13 -21.87 5.19
C VAL A 106 13.88 -22.85 6.34
N LEU A 107 12.89 -22.59 7.21
CA LEU A 107 12.74 -23.28 8.49
C LEU A 107 11.35 -23.88 8.74
N ALA A 108 10.36 -23.57 7.89
CA ALA A 108 8.95 -23.89 8.13
C ALA A 108 8.55 -25.36 7.93
N PRO A 109 9.10 -26.15 6.98
CA PRO A 109 8.60 -27.50 6.79
C PRO A 109 9.46 -28.54 7.53
N ARG A 110 9.00 -28.98 8.71
CA ARG A 110 9.34 -30.29 9.27
C ARG A 110 8.04 -31.07 9.53
N GLY A 111 7.99 -32.32 9.08
CA GLY A 111 6.79 -33.16 9.11
C GLY A 111 5.82 -32.91 7.95
N ARG A 112 4.78 -33.75 7.85
CA ARG A 112 3.84 -33.77 6.70
C ARG A 112 3.09 -32.45 6.51
N ALA A 113 2.62 -31.82 7.59
CA ALA A 113 1.89 -30.57 7.53
C ALA A 113 2.76 -29.40 7.02
N GLY A 114 4.04 -29.38 7.40
CA GLY A 114 4.98 -28.38 6.90
C GLY A 114 5.22 -28.51 5.39
N TRP A 115 5.43 -29.74 4.91
CA TRP A 115 5.55 -30.01 3.47
C TRP A 115 4.27 -29.65 2.70
N ALA A 116 3.09 -29.87 3.28
CA ALA A 116 1.83 -29.44 2.69
C ALA A 116 1.76 -27.92 2.55
N VAL A 117 2.16 -27.15 3.57
CA VAL A 117 2.26 -25.68 3.48
C VAL A 117 3.19 -25.27 2.35
N LEU A 118 4.39 -25.86 2.28
CA LEU A 118 5.35 -25.54 1.22
C LEU A 118 4.81 -25.86 -0.17
N ALA A 119 4.19 -27.03 -0.35
CA ALA A 119 3.61 -27.45 -1.63
C ALA A 119 2.47 -26.52 -2.08
N VAL A 120 1.57 -26.15 -1.15
CA VAL A 120 0.48 -25.19 -1.43
C VAL A 120 1.05 -23.81 -1.77
N SER A 121 2.04 -23.33 -1.01
CA SER A 121 2.70 -22.05 -1.28
C SER A 121 3.39 -22.03 -2.65
N ALA A 122 4.11 -23.09 -3.01
CA ALA A 122 4.73 -23.22 -4.32
C ALA A 122 3.68 -23.25 -5.44
N GLY A 123 2.57 -23.99 -5.25
CA GLY A 123 1.44 -24.00 -6.17
C GLY A 123 0.80 -22.62 -6.36
N LEU A 124 0.66 -21.84 -5.29
CA LEU A 124 0.17 -20.46 -5.36
C LEU A 124 1.16 -19.53 -6.09
N GLY A 125 2.46 -19.71 -5.90
CA GLY A 125 3.49 -19.00 -6.67
C GLY A 125 3.43 -19.34 -8.17
N ALA A 126 3.27 -20.62 -8.52
CA ALA A 126 3.11 -21.05 -9.90
C ALA A 126 1.80 -20.55 -10.53
N LEU A 127 0.71 -20.49 -9.76
CA LEU A 127 -0.52 -19.85 -10.20
C LEU A 127 -0.29 -18.35 -10.43
N ALA A 128 0.37 -17.66 -9.51
CA ALA A 128 0.65 -16.23 -9.63
C ALA A 128 1.49 -15.91 -10.89
N VAL A 129 2.52 -16.71 -11.20
CA VAL A 129 3.34 -16.50 -12.41
C VAL A 129 2.52 -16.64 -13.68
N SER A 130 1.70 -17.69 -13.79
CA SER A 130 0.88 -17.95 -14.98
C SER A 130 -0.20 -16.88 -15.22
N LEU A 131 -0.61 -16.19 -14.16
CA LEU A 131 -1.59 -15.11 -14.24
C LEU A 131 -0.96 -13.72 -14.40
N THR A 132 0.35 -13.57 -14.17
CA THR A 132 1.01 -12.25 -14.13
C THR A 132 0.82 -11.49 -15.44
N GLY A 133 1.10 -12.11 -16.59
CA GLY A 133 0.97 -11.42 -17.89
C GLY A 133 -0.47 -11.10 -18.30
N ARG A 134 -1.47 -11.79 -17.74
CA ARG A 134 -2.89 -11.45 -17.98
C ARG A 134 -3.36 -10.30 -17.09
N LEU A 135 -2.87 -10.27 -15.86
CA LEU A 135 -3.30 -9.30 -14.85
C LEU A 135 -2.53 -7.98 -14.93
N TRP A 136 -1.29 -8.02 -15.42
CA TRP A 136 -0.42 -6.89 -15.64
C TRP A 136 0.26 -7.04 -17.01
N PRO A 137 -0.40 -6.66 -18.13
CA PRO A 137 0.15 -6.88 -19.47
C PRO A 137 1.49 -6.15 -19.71
N ASP A 138 1.64 -4.94 -19.17
CA ASP A 138 2.80 -4.07 -19.38
C ASP A 138 3.88 -4.25 -18.30
N HIS A 139 4.36 -5.49 -18.11
CA HIS A 139 5.37 -5.83 -17.10
C HIS A 139 6.73 -6.19 -17.73
N ASP A 140 7.81 -5.94 -16.99
CA ASP A 140 9.16 -6.40 -17.36
C ASP A 140 9.22 -7.95 -17.33
N PRO A 141 9.90 -8.61 -18.30
CA PRO A 141 9.95 -10.08 -18.39
C PRO A 141 10.45 -10.81 -17.14
N ALA A 142 11.19 -10.15 -16.24
CA ALA A 142 11.65 -10.74 -14.99
C ALA A 142 10.61 -10.67 -13.86
N VAL A 143 9.59 -9.80 -13.97
CA VAL A 143 8.53 -9.62 -12.95
C VAL A 143 7.82 -10.93 -12.62
N PRO A 144 7.41 -11.80 -13.58
CA PRO A 144 6.64 -12.99 -13.26
C PRO A 144 7.42 -13.94 -12.34
N LEU A 145 8.72 -14.10 -12.57
CA LEU A 145 9.56 -14.94 -11.71
C LEU A 145 9.61 -14.39 -10.27
N VAL A 146 9.81 -13.07 -10.12
CA VAL A 146 9.85 -12.44 -8.80
C VAL A 146 8.48 -12.48 -8.12
N VAL A 147 7.39 -12.36 -8.87
CA VAL A 147 6.02 -12.58 -8.38
C VAL A 147 5.83 -14.01 -7.90
N ALA A 148 6.29 -15.00 -8.65
CA ALA A 148 6.18 -16.41 -8.26
C ALA A 148 6.83 -16.66 -6.89
N ILE A 149 8.08 -16.19 -6.76
CA ILE A 149 8.87 -16.33 -5.53
C ILE A 149 8.18 -15.57 -4.41
N SER A 150 7.87 -14.29 -4.61
CA SER A 150 7.32 -13.42 -3.57
C SER A 150 5.93 -13.87 -3.10
N ALA A 151 5.07 -14.28 -4.03
CA ALA A 151 3.74 -14.82 -3.71
C ALA A 151 3.86 -16.14 -2.94
N ALA A 152 4.78 -17.03 -3.31
CA ALA A 152 5.03 -18.26 -2.57
C ALA A 152 5.55 -17.99 -1.16
N LEU A 153 6.51 -17.06 -1.01
CA LEU A 153 7.03 -16.66 0.30
C LEU A 153 5.93 -16.03 1.19
N GLY A 154 5.13 -15.12 0.63
CA GLY A 154 4.02 -14.50 1.32
C GLY A 154 2.95 -15.52 1.73
N ALA A 155 2.61 -16.45 0.83
CA ALA A 155 1.68 -17.54 1.12
C ALA A 155 2.22 -18.44 2.23
N CYS A 156 3.50 -18.80 2.19
CA CYS A 156 4.12 -19.65 3.20
C CYS A 156 4.04 -19.00 4.59
N ALA A 157 4.27 -17.68 4.66
CA ALA A 157 4.13 -16.92 5.90
C ALA A 157 2.71 -16.98 6.47
N VAL A 158 1.71 -16.63 5.64
CA VAL A 158 0.30 -16.59 6.03
C VAL A 158 -0.21 -17.98 6.41
N LEU A 159 0.11 -19.01 5.63
CA LEU A 159 -0.32 -20.38 5.88
C LEU A 159 0.34 -20.98 7.12
N THR A 160 1.62 -20.69 7.37
CA THR A 160 2.29 -21.14 8.61
C THR A 160 1.65 -20.50 9.84
N ALA A 161 1.36 -19.20 9.78
CA ALA A 161 0.64 -18.50 10.85
C ALA A 161 -0.80 -19.01 11.05
N GLY A 162 -1.51 -19.31 9.96
CA GLY A 162 -2.85 -19.90 10.00
C GLY A 162 -2.83 -21.30 10.61
N ARG A 163 -1.82 -22.12 10.27
CA ARG A 163 -1.62 -23.45 10.88
C ARG A 163 -1.43 -23.35 12.39
N GLU A 164 -0.57 -22.45 12.85
CA GLU A 164 -0.35 -22.20 14.29
C GLU A 164 -1.66 -21.86 15.02
N ALA A 165 -2.54 -21.10 14.36
CA ALA A 165 -3.87 -20.77 14.90
C ALA A 165 -4.83 -21.97 14.95
N ILE A 166 -4.79 -22.85 13.94
CA ILE A 166 -5.71 -24.00 13.81
C ILE A 166 -5.29 -25.19 14.68
N GLU A 167 -3.99 -25.52 14.75
CA GLU A 167 -3.45 -26.71 15.42
C GLU A 167 -3.51 -26.65 16.97
N ARG A 168 -4.32 -25.74 17.53
CA ARG A 168 -4.77 -25.71 18.94
C ARG A 168 -3.69 -25.45 19.99
N ARG A 169 -2.52 -24.91 19.62
CA ARG A 169 -1.52 -24.41 20.59
C ARG A 169 -1.71 -22.95 20.98
N GLY A 170 -2.57 -22.24 20.26
CA GLY A 170 -2.55 -20.80 20.26
C GLY A 170 -3.16 -20.06 21.45
N GLY A 171 -3.97 -20.72 22.28
CA GLY A 171 -4.81 -20.02 23.26
C GLY A 171 -5.66 -18.91 22.64
N ARG A 172 -6.28 -18.09 23.47
CA ARG A 172 -7.13 -16.97 23.01
C ARG A 172 -6.34 -15.87 22.28
N GLU A 173 -5.05 -15.73 22.61
CA GLU A 173 -4.19 -14.70 22.03
C GLU A 173 -3.86 -14.95 20.55
N THR A 174 -3.52 -16.19 20.19
CA THR A 174 -3.22 -16.55 18.79
C THR A 174 -4.46 -16.41 17.92
N LEU A 175 -5.65 -16.71 18.46
CA LEU A 175 -6.91 -16.48 17.76
C LEU A 175 -7.10 -14.98 17.45
N VAL A 176 -6.85 -14.09 18.43
CA VAL A 176 -6.94 -12.64 18.21
C VAL A 176 -5.94 -12.19 17.13
N LEU A 177 -4.69 -12.67 17.17
CA LEU A 177 -3.67 -12.35 16.17
C LEU A 177 -4.06 -12.86 14.77
N ALA A 178 -4.59 -14.08 14.66
CA ALA A 178 -5.02 -14.65 13.39
C ALA A 178 -6.21 -13.90 12.80
N ILE A 179 -7.18 -13.52 13.64
CA ILE A 179 -8.31 -12.68 13.22
C ILE A 179 -7.82 -11.30 12.79
N TRP A 180 -6.84 -10.70 13.48
CA TRP A 180 -6.23 -9.45 13.05
C TRP A 180 -5.66 -9.58 11.63
N VAL A 181 -4.79 -10.57 11.39
CA VAL A 181 -4.23 -10.84 10.06
C VAL A 181 -5.34 -11.00 9.01
N GLY A 182 -6.35 -11.83 9.31
CA GLY A 182 -7.47 -12.10 8.40
C GLY A 182 -8.31 -10.87 8.07
N LEU A 183 -8.66 -10.05 9.07
CA LEU A 183 -9.47 -8.85 8.85
C LEU A 183 -8.69 -7.78 8.07
N GLN A 184 -7.38 -7.64 8.30
CA GLN A 184 -6.57 -6.68 7.54
C GLN A 184 -6.36 -7.14 6.10
N ALA A 185 -6.15 -8.44 5.88
CA ALA A 185 -6.11 -9.04 4.54
C ALA A 185 -7.46 -8.84 3.81
N LEU A 186 -8.58 -9.07 4.49
CA LEU A 186 -9.91 -8.85 3.96
C LEU A 186 -10.13 -7.38 3.59
N PHE A 187 -9.70 -6.44 4.44
CA PHE A 187 -9.76 -5.02 4.12
C PHE A 187 -8.93 -4.69 2.87
N ALA A 188 -7.69 -5.18 2.79
CA ALA A 188 -6.81 -4.90 1.66
C ALA A 188 -7.37 -5.46 0.33
N VAL A 189 -7.98 -6.64 0.35
CA VAL A 189 -8.48 -7.31 -0.87
C VAL A 189 -9.90 -6.86 -1.23
N ALA A 190 -10.80 -6.78 -0.25
CA ALA A 190 -12.24 -6.61 -0.49
C ALA A 190 -12.73 -5.17 -0.28
N TRP A 191 -12.08 -4.36 0.56
CA TRP A 191 -12.53 -2.98 0.82
C TRP A 191 -11.70 -1.95 0.07
N SER A 192 -10.38 -2.09 0.12
CA SER A 192 -9.50 -1.14 -0.54
C SER A 192 -9.66 -1.22 -2.06
N TRP A 193 -9.67 -0.05 -2.70
CA TRP A 193 -9.67 0.07 -4.15
C TRP A 193 -8.38 -0.45 -4.81
N THR A 194 -7.33 -0.67 -4.00
CA THR A 194 -6.07 -1.25 -4.45
C THR A 194 -5.31 -1.87 -3.29
N VAL A 195 -4.41 -2.81 -3.55
CA VAL A 195 -3.45 -3.27 -2.54
C VAL A 195 -2.21 -2.39 -2.64
N ALA A 196 -1.77 -1.86 -1.51
CA ALA A 196 -0.59 -1.01 -1.42
C ALA A 196 0.22 -1.44 -0.20
N ALA A 197 1.53 -1.20 -0.20
CA ALA A 197 2.40 -1.60 0.92
C ALA A 197 1.86 -1.09 2.27
N ARG A 198 1.38 0.16 2.30
CA ARG A 198 0.76 0.79 3.48
C ARG A 198 -0.45 0.05 4.06
N PHE A 199 -1.19 -0.71 3.26
CA PHE A 199 -2.33 -1.50 3.73
C PHE A 199 -1.90 -2.86 4.28
N VAL A 200 -0.70 -3.31 3.92
CA VAL A 200 -0.12 -4.56 4.41
C VAL A 200 0.69 -4.33 5.69
N LEU A 201 1.23 -3.14 5.93
CA LEU A 201 1.97 -2.83 7.17
C LEU A 201 1.23 -3.25 8.46
N PRO A 202 -0.10 -3.05 8.61
CA PRO A 202 -0.82 -3.50 9.80
C PRO A 202 -0.99 -5.03 9.92
N VAL A 203 -0.73 -5.79 8.85
CA VAL A 203 -0.72 -7.26 8.84
C VAL A 203 0.59 -7.80 9.45
N LEU A 204 1.70 -7.07 9.27
CA LEU A 204 3.04 -7.57 9.57
C LEU A 204 3.26 -7.85 11.08
N PRO A 205 2.87 -6.97 12.04
CA PRO A 205 3.09 -7.24 13.45
C PRO A 205 2.41 -8.52 13.97
N PRO A 206 1.09 -8.75 13.78
CA PRO A 206 0.46 -9.98 14.26
C PRO A 206 0.98 -11.21 13.52
N LEU A 207 1.28 -11.09 12.22
CA LEU A 207 1.91 -12.17 11.46
C LEU A 207 3.28 -12.54 12.06
N ALA A 208 4.06 -11.54 12.47
CA ALA A 208 5.37 -11.77 13.07
C ALA A 208 5.32 -12.50 14.40
N LEU A 209 4.37 -12.13 15.25
CA LEU A 209 4.15 -12.80 16.52
C LEU A 209 3.70 -14.26 16.32
N LEU A 210 2.81 -14.53 15.36
CA LEU A 210 2.38 -15.89 15.02
C LEU A 210 3.54 -16.74 14.50
N LEU A 211 4.36 -16.19 13.61
CA LEU A 211 5.53 -16.88 13.08
C LEU A 211 6.59 -17.15 14.16
N TRP A 212 6.85 -16.19 15.04
CA TRP A 212 7.75 -16.38 16.18
C TRP A 212 7.27 -17.52 17.08
N ARG A 213 5.97 -17.56 17.42
CA ARG A 213 5.37 -18.66 18.22
C ARG A 213 5.57 -20.01 17.56
N SER A 214 5.33 -20.10 16.26
CA SER A 214 5.49 -21.34 15.49
C SER A 214 6.93 -21.88 15.52
N LEU A 215 7.93 -20.99 15.58
CA LEU A 215 9.35 -21.38 15.65
C LEU A 215 9.84 -21.68 17.07
N ALA A 216 9.32 -20.95 18.05
CA ALA A 216 9.69 -21.08 19.47
C ALA A 216 9.03 -22.29 20.14
N ALA A 217 7.93 -22.80 19.60
CA ALA A 217 7.19 -23.92 20.18
C ALA A 217 8.04 -25.20 20.30
N PRO A 218 7.99 -25.92 21.44
CA PRO A 218 8.64 -27.22 21.61
C PRO A 218 8.16 -28.22 20.56
N ARG A 219 9.10 -28.98 19.99
CA ARG A 219 8.88 -29.80 18.79
C ARG A 219 8.53 -31.26 19.07
N GLY A 220 8.31 -31.64 20.33
CA GLY A 220 7.91 -32.98 20.74
C GLY A 220 7.95 -33.14 22.26
N ARG A 221 7.64 -34.35 22.75
CA ARG A 221 7.81 -34.70 24.18
C ARG A 221 9.28 -34.70 24.61
N ASP A 222 10.20 -34.92 23.68
CA ASP A 222 11.63 -35.08 23.95
C ASP A 222 12.45 -33.80 23.64
N ASP A 223 11.85 -32.81 22.96
CA ASP A 223 12.50 -31.54 22.59
C ASP A 223 12.28 -30.48 23.68
N ALA A 224 12.74 -30.79 24.90
CA ALA A 224 12.79 -29.86 26.04
C ALA A 224 13.94 -28.83 25.94
N ALA A 225 14.72 -28.86 24.86
CA ALA A 225 15.89 -28.01 24.71
C ALA A 225 15.49 -26.53 24.46
N PRO A 226 16.05 -25.56 25.23
CA PRO A 226 15.74 -24.12 25.12
C PRO A 226 16.20 -23.46 23.80
N GLY A 227 16.76 -24.22 22.85
CA GLY A 227 17.32 -23.69 21.61
C GLY A 227 16.30 -23.14 20.60
N GLY A 228 15.03 -23.54 20.68
CA GLY A 228 13.97 -23.10 19.75
C GLY A 228 13.68 -21.61 19.81
N ALA A 229 13.49 -21.07 21.02
CA ALA A 229 13.21 -19.65 21.24
C ALA A 229 14.39 -18.76 20.83
N ARG A 230 15.61 -19.08 21.29
CA ARG A 230 16.82 -18.34 20.91
C ARG A 230 17.04 -18.32 19.40
N ARG A 231 16.80 -19.44 18.71
CA ARG A 231 16.88 -19.49 17.24
C ARG A 231 15.83 -18.57 16.60
N ALA A 232 14.58 -18.60 17.08
CA ALA A 232 13.51 -17.75 16.58
C ALA A 232 13.84 -16.25 16.77
N GLU A 233 14.40 -15.88 17.91
CA GLU A 233 14.86 -14.51 18.21
C GLU A 233 15.99 -14.06 17.29
N ILE A 234 17.03 -14.88 17.09
CA ILE A 234 18.15 -14.58 16.17
C ILE A 234 17.62 -14.34 14.76
N LEU A 235 16.68 -15.18 14.31
CA LEU A 235 16.10 -15.07 12.96
C LEU A 235 15.22 -13.83 12.84
N LEU A 236 14.35 -13.57 13.81
CA LEU A 236 13.53 -12.36 13.85
C LEU A 236 14.42 -11.10 13.85
N GLY A 237 15.50 -11.10 14.64
CA GLY A 237 16.48 -10.02 14.67
C GLY A 237 17.20 -9.84 13.33
N ALA A 238 17.70 -10.91 12.72
CA ALA A 238 18.32 -10.87 11.39
C ALA A 238 17.33 -10.36 10.33
N ALA A 239 16.09 -10.81 10.39
CA ALA A 239 15.00 -10.36 9.51
C ALA A 239 14.77 -8.86 9.64
N ALA A 240 14.69 -8.36 10.87
CA ALA A 240 14.51 -6.94 11.15
C ALA A 240 15.70 -6.11 10.63
N VAL A 241 16.93 -6.59 10.78
CA VAL A 241 18.14 -5.93 10.26
C VAL A 241 18.10 -5.85 8.73
N VAL A 242 17.79 -6.96 8.04
CA VAL A 242 17.67 -6.97 6.57
C VAL A 242 16.52 -6.06 6.11
N ALA A 243 15.39 -6.07 6.81
CA ALA A 243 14.26 -5.18 6.54
C ALA A 243 14.64 -3.71 6.69
N CYS A 244 15.36 -3.38 7.75
CA CYS A 244 15.85 -2.03 8.01
C CYS A 244 16.84 -1.58 6.93
N GLY A 245 17.81 -2.44 6.57
CA GLY A 245 18.76 -2.20 5.50
C GLY A 245 18.08 -1.96 4.15
N ALA A 246 17.15 -2.84 3.76
CA ALA A 246 16.36 -2.68 2.54
C ALA A 246 15.55 -1.37 2.55
N SER A 247 14.95 -1.03 3.70
CA SER A 247 14.19 0.23 3.85
C SER A 247 15.07 1.46 3.69
N ILE A 248 16.29 1.44 4.23
CA ILE A 248 17.28 2.54 4.07
C ILE A 248 17.67 2.69 2.59
N LEU A 249 17.82 1.58 1.85
CA LEU A 249 18.14 1.62 0.42
C LEU A 249 16.97 2.11 -0.45
N LEU A 250 15.74 1.80 -0.06
CA LEU A 250 14.53 2.22 -0.77
C LEU A 250 14.15 3.68 -0.49
N LEU A 251 14.57 4.25 0.66
CA LEU A 251 14.20 5.61 1.05
C LEU A 251 14.64 6.67 0.01
N PRO A 252 15.88 6.67 -0.51
CA PRO A 252 16.29 7.60 -1.57
C PRO A 252 15.49 7.43 -2.86
N ALA A 253 15.17 6.18 -3.23
CA ALA A 253 14.39 5.87 -4.42
C ALA A 253 12.98 6.45 -4.36
N ASP A 254 12.28 6.27 -3.23
CA ASP A 254 10.94 6.82 -3.00
C ASP A 254 10.94 8.35 -2.85
N ALA A 255 12.01 8.91 -2.26
CA ALA A 255 12.14 10.36 -2.08
C ALA A 255 12.53 11.11 -3.37
N ALA A 256 13.15 10.44 -4.34
CA ALA A 256 13.71 11.09 -5.53
C ALA A 256 12.68 11.88 -6.36
N PRO A 257 11.46 11.35 -6.68
CA PRO A 257 10.41 12.12 -7.34
C PRO A 257 10.03 13.40 -6.60
N GLY A 258 9.87 13.32 -5.28
CA GLY A 258 9.53 14.47 -4.44
C GLY A 258 10.65 15.51 -4.39
N ASN A 259 11.89 15.06 -4.29
CA ASN A 259 13.07 15.94 -4.32
C ASN A 259 13.26 16.61 -5.67
N TYR A 260 12.95 15.92 -6.77
CA TYR A 260 12.97 16.51 -8.11
C TYR A 260 11.97 17.65 -8.22
N HIS A 261 10.70 17.44 -7.85
CA HIS A 261 9.69 18.51 -7.87
C HIS A 261 10.05 19.69 -6.97
N ARG A 262 10.65 19.44 -5.80
CA ARG A 262 11.13 20.49 -4.88
C ARG A 262 12.08 21.46 -5.56
N LEU A 263 12.95 20.96 -6.45
CA LEU A 263 13.99 21.74 -7.12
C LEU A 263 13.49 22.33 -8.45
N ALA A 264 12.79 21.54 -9.26
CA ALA A 264 12.41 21.90 -10.62
C ALA A 264 11.21 22.85 -10.68
N VAL A 265 10.18 22.64 -9.85
CA VAL A 265 8.92 23.41 -9.94
C VAL A 265 9.13 24.91 -9.71
N PRO A 266 9.89 25.37 -8.71
CA PRO A 266 10.15 26.79 -8.54
C PRO A 266 10.87 27.44 -9.74
N GLN A 267 11.71 26.68 -10.45
CA GLN A 267 12.40 27.18 -11.65
C GLN A 267 11.43 27.34 -12.81
N ILE A 268 10.57 26.33 -13.04
CA ILE A 268 9.52 26.36 -14.06
C ILE A 268 8.54 27.49 -13.80
N ALA A 269 8.09 27.67 -12.55
CA ALA A 269 7.18 28.76 -12.20
C ALA A 269 7.78 30.15 -12.49
N ARG A 270 9.08 30.35 -12.19
CA ARG A 270 9.78 31.59 -12.55
C ARG A 270 9.86 31.81 -14.05
N GLN A 271 10.09 30.76 -14.84
CA GLN A 271 10.13 30.86 -16.30
C GLN A 271 8.76 31.20 -16.88
N ILE A 272 7.69 30.60 -16.36
CA ILE A 272 6.31 30.92 -16.75
C ILE A 272 6.01 32.40 -16.46
N ALA A 273 6.34 32.87 -15.26
CA ALA A 273 6.15 34.26 -14.87
C ALA A 273 6.98 35.24 -15.75
N ALA A 274 8.22 34.89 -16.08
CA ALA A 274 9.08 35.69 -16.94
C ALA A 274 8.54 35.82 -18.38
N GLN A 275 7.75 34.84 -18.84
CA GLN A 275 7.06 34.88 -20.14
C GLN A 275 5.70 35.60 -20.07
N GLY A 276 5.31 36.13 -18.91
CA GLY A 276 4.04 36.84 -18.71
C GLY A 276 2.81 35.93 -18.68
N GLY A 277 2.96 34.60 -18.68
CA GLY A 277 1.86 33.65 -18.61
C GLY A 277 1.49 33.29 -17.17
N ARG A 278 0.27 32.77 -16.96
CA ARG A 278 -0.11 32.13 -15.69
C ARG A 278 0.17 30.64 -15.76
N GLY A 279 0.68 30.10 -14.66
CA GLY A 279 0.99 28.68 -14.54
C GLY A 279 -0.13 27.92 -13.82
N TRP A 280 -0.52 26.78 -14.40
CA TRP A 280 -1.59 25.92 -13.92
C TRP A 280 -1.07 24.52 -13.60
N LEU A 281 -1.60 23.89 -12.55
CA LEU A 281 -1.20 22.55 -12.10
C LEU A 281 -2.26 21.51 -12.45
N LEU A 282 -1.84 20.47 -13.15
CA LEU A 282 -2.56 19.23 -13.35
C LEU A 282 -2.03 18.17 -12.38
N GLY A 283 -2.92 17.41 -11.77
CA GLY A 283 -2.57 16.32 -10.86
C GLY A 283 -2.32 16.75 -9.41
N ALA A 284 -1.65 15.87 -8.66
CA ALA A 284 -1.56 15.94 -7.20
C ALA A 284 -0.14 15.57 -6.69
N TRP A 285 -0.01 15.41 -5.37
CA TRP A 285 1.20 15.00 -4.65
C TRP A 285 2.27 16.10 -4.57
N SER A 286 3.55 15.75 -4.68
CA SER A 286 4.66 16.69 -4.49
C SER A 286 4.68 17.81 -5.53
N LEU A 287 4.26 17.54 -6.78
CA LEU A 287 4.14 18.59 -7.80
C LEU A 287 3.14 19.67 -7.37
N GLN A 288 1.97 19.26 -6.86
CA GLN A 288 0.95 20.18 -6.36
C GLN A 288 1.50 21.02 -5.21
N TYR A 289 2.06 20.38 -4.18
CA TYR A 289 2.59 21.07 -3.00
C TYR A 289 3.65 22.13 -3.36
N TYR A 290 4.64 21.76 -4.19
CA TYR A 290 5.69 22.70 -4.58
C TYR A 290 5.21 23.72 -5.62
N GLY A 291 4.21 23.37 -6.43
CA GLY A 291 3.61 24.27 -7.42
C GLY A 291 2.78 25.37 -6.79
N GLU A 292 1.88 25.02 -5.87
CA GLU A 292 1.07 25.99 -5.12
C GLU A 292 1.97 26.94 -4.33
N ARG A 293 3.02 26.40 -3.68
CA ARG A 293 4.03 27.21 -2.99
C ARG A 293 4.81 28.12 -3.93
N ALA A 294 4.96 27.75 -5.20
CA ALA A 294 5.61 28.55 -6.24
C ALA A 294 4.63 29.49 -6.97
N GLY A 295 3.36 29.56 -6.55
CA GLY A 295 2.34 30.45 -7.12
C GLY A 295 1.60 29.90 -8.34
N LEU A 296 1.81 28.62 -8.68
CA LEU A 296 1.01 27.94 -9.70
C LEU A 296 -0.39 27.60 -9.13
N VAL A 297 -1.39 27.57 -10.00
CA VAL A 297 -2.79 27.40 -9.57
C VAL A 297 -3.34 26.07 -10.04
N ARG A 298 -3.97 25.31 -9.16
CA ARG A 298 -4.58 24.04 -9.53
C ARG A 298 -5.70 24.25 -10.56
N VAL A 299 -5.71 23.40 -11.59
CA VAL A 299 -6.82 23.37 -12.56
C VAL A 299 -8.10 22.96 -11.83
N ASP A 300 -9.12 23.81 -11.92
CA ASP A 300 -10.49 23.48 -11.50
C ASP A 300 -11.28 23.01 -12.71
N GLU A 301 -11.65 21.73 -12.73
CA GLU A 301 -12.38 21.11 -13.83
C GLU A 301 -13.79 21.70 -14.00
N ARG A 302 -14.38 22.27 -12.94
CA ARG A 302 -15.73 22.86 -12.97
C ARG A 302 -15.72 24.32 -13.41
N ALA A 303 -14.58 24.99 -13.27
CA ALA A 303 -14.42 26.41 -13.54
C ALA A 303 -13.06 26.67 -14.20
N LEU A 304 -12.90 26.17 -15.44
CA LEU A 304 -11.68 26.36 -16.22
C LEU A 304 -11.49 27.85 -16.55
N ALA A 305 -10.62 28.52 -15.79
CA ALA A 305 -10.27 29.93 -15.98
C ALA A 305 -8.93 30.13 -16.73
N VAL A 306 -8.45 29.09 -17.42
CA VAL A 306 -7.24 29.14 -18.25
C VAL A 306 -7.43 30.05 -19.46
N ARG A 307 -6.37 30.75 -19.90
CA ARG A 307 -6.39 31.65 -21.05
C ARG A 307 -5.31 31.30 -22.06
N ALA A 308 -5.48 31.71 -23.31
CA ALA A 308 -4.44 31.59 -24.32
C ALA A 308 -3.12 32.23 -23.83
N GLY A 309 -2.01 31.53 -24.00
CA GLY A 309 -0.69 31.92 -23.50
C GLY A 309 -0.34 31.34 -22.13
N ASP A 310 -1.31 30.89 -21.35
CA ASP A 310 -1.08 30.21 -20.08
C ASP A 310 -0.36 28.86 -20.29
N VAL A 311 0.25 28.38 -19.21
CA VAL A 311 1.05 27.17 -19.20
C VAL A 311 0.46 26.18 -18.20
N VAL A 312 0.17 24.97 -18.66
CA VAL A 312 -0.27 23.86 -17.82
C VAL A 312 0.93 22.97 -17.54
N VAL A 313 1.10 22.59 -16.28
CA VAL A 313 2.21 21.78 -15.79
C VAL A 313 1.65 20.55 -15.09
N GLY A 314 2.15 19.37 -15.41
CA GLY A 314 1.63 18.11 -14.85
C GLY A 314 2.72 17.05 -14.67
N PRO A 315 2.49 16.06 -13.79
CA PRO A 315 3.43 14.98 -13.56
C PRO A 315 3.42 14.01 -14.74
N TYR A 316 4.56 13.38 -15.00
CA TYR A 316 4.69 12.43 -16.10
C TYR A 316 4.04 11.07 -15.79
N TYR A 317 4.35 10.49 -14.63
CA TYR A 317 3.93 9.13 -14.25
C TYR A 317 2.80 9.04 -13.22
N ALA A 318 2.30 10.15 -12.68
CA ALA A 318 1.27 10.09 -11.64
C ALA A 318 -0.12 9.72 -12.20
N ALA A 319 -0.85 8.87 -11.47
CA ALA A 319 -2.17 8.36 -11.85
C ALA A 319 -3.26 9.46 -11.99
N ASN A 320 -3.05 10.64 -11.40
CA ASN A 320 -4.02 11.74 -11.42
C ASN A 320 -3.71 12.76 -12.53
N ARG A 321 -3.26 12.31 -13.70
CA ARG A 321 -2.86 13.18 -14.82
C ARG A 321 -3.95 13.41 -15.87
N ALA A 322 -5.18 12.95 -15.63
CA ALA A 322 -6.25 13.09 -16.61
C ALA A 322 -6.49 14.59 -16.87
N MET A 323 -6.23 15.03 -18.09
CA MET A 323 -6.50 16.40 -18.51
C MET A 323 -7.98 16.51 -18.87
N PRO A 324 -8.71 17.55 -18.41
CA PRO A 324 -10.07 17.79 -18.87
C PRO A 324 -10.11 17.90 -20.39
N ALA A 325 -11.07 17.25 -21.06
CA ALA A 325 -11.13 17.21 -22.53
C ALA A 325 -11.15 18.61 -23.18
N ALA A 326 -11.78 19.58 -22.53
CA ALA A 326 -11.77 20.99 -22.93
C ALA A 326 -10.34 21.59 -22.93
N LEU A 327 -9.56 21.29 -21.90
CA LEU A 327 -8.17 21.72 -21.78
C LEU A 327 -7.25 20.96 -22.76
N GLU A 328 -7.48 19.67 -22.97
CA GLU A 328 -6.71 18.87 -23.93
C GLU A 328 -6.85 19.40 -25.36
N ARG A 329 -8.07 19.78 -25.77
CA ARG A 329 -8.32 20.36 -27.11
C ARG A 329 -7.73 21.76 -27.31
N SER A 330 -7.52 22.51 -26.23
CA SER A 330 -7.04 23.89 -26.24
C SER A 330 -5.56 24.02 -25.89
N THR A 331 -4.85 22.91 -25.68
CA THR A 331 -3.44 22.91 -25.33
C THR A 331 -2.58 22.19 -26.36
N VAL A 332 -1.31 22.60 -26.44
CA VAL A 332 -0.27 21.89 -27.18
C VAL A 332 0.86 21.51 -26.25
N PHE A 333 1.36 20.29 -26.39
CA PHE A 333 2.53 19.84 -25.66
C PHE A 333 3.76 20.65 -26.10
N VAL A 334 4.49 21.21 -25.14
CA VAL A 334 5.65 22.09 -25.39
C VAL A 334 6.94 21.37 -25.06
N ALA A 335 7.00 20.76 -23.88
CA ALA A 335 8.25 20.21 -23.37
C ALA A 335 8.00 19.13 -22.32
N HIS A 336 8.98 18.25 -22.19
CA HIS A 336 9.10 17.30 -21.11
C HIS A 336 10.44 17.51 -20.43
N PHE A 337 10.39 17.70 -19.11
CA PHE A 337 11.57 17.78 -18.25
C PHE A 337 11.67 16.46 -17.47
N PRO A 338 12.44 15.48 -17.96
CA PRO A 338 12.65 14.25 -17.23
C PRO A 338 13.39 14.55 -15.93
N GLY A 339 13.02 13.85 -14.87
CA GLY A 339 13.76 13.80 -13.64
C GLY A 339 15.09 13.07 -13.80
N PRO A 340 15.89 12.98 -12.73
CA PRO A 340 17.11 12.18 -12.74
C PRO A 340 16.77 10.68 -12.84
N GLU A 341 17.79 9.88 -13.16
CA GLU A 341 17.70 8.43 -13.01
C GLU A 341 17.46 8.02 -11.56
N ALA A 342 16.80 6.88 -11.39
CA ALA A 342 16.47 6.39 -10.07
C ALA A 342 17.72 5.92 -9.31
N PRO A 343 17.89 6.32 -8.03
CA PRO A 343 18.92 5.73 -7.18
C PRO A 343 18.81 4.21 -7.19
N TYR A 344 19.92 3.53 -7.48
CA TYR A 344 19.98 2.06 -7.59
C TYR A 344 19.07 1.45 -8.67
N ALA A 345 18.59 2.27 -9.61
CA ALA A 345 17.58 1.91 -10.59
C ALA A 345 16.30 1.33 -9.97
N LEU A 346 15.93 1.71 -8.74
CA LEU A 346 14.73 1.22 -8.06
C LEU A 346 13.68 2.32 -7.96
N LEU A 347 12.41 1.96 -8.18
CA LEU A 347 11.27 2.87 -7.97
C LEU A 347 10.12 2.18 -7.24
N THR A 348 9.35 2.99 -6.52
CA THR A 348 8.10 2.63 -5.83
C THR A 348 6.85 3.07 -6.62
N LEU A 349 7.05 3.73 -7.76
CA LEU A 349 6.00 4.38 -8.55
C LEU A 349 5.55 3.58 -9.77
N HIS A 350 4.39 3.96 -10.28
CA HIS A 350 3.71 3.31 -11.41
C HIS A 350 4.56 3.19 -12.66
N GLY A 351 5.40 4.19 -12.97
CA GLY A 351 6.25 4.20 -14.18
C GLY A 351 7.24 3.03 -14.28
N ALA A 352 7.57 2.37 -13.16
CA ALA A 352 8.42 1.17 -13.15
C ALA A 352 7.62 -0.14 -13.07
N GLY A 353 6.29 -0.09 -13.16
CA GLY A 353 5.45 -1.24 -12.84
C GLY A 353 5.50 -1.60 -11.34
N ALA A 354 5.87 -0.65 -10.47
CA ALA A 354 5.93 -0.86 -9.04
C ALA A 354 4.61 -0.49 -8.37
N GLY A 355 4.14 -1.37 -7.50
CA GLY A 355 2.85 -1.32 -6.84
C GLY A 355 2.86 -0.78 -5.41
N PHE A 356 3.93 -0.11 -4.95
CA PHE A 356 4.03 0.38 -3.56
C PHE A 356 2.78 1.13 -3.12
N TYR A 357 2.29 2.00 -4.00
CA TYR A 357 1.12 2.86 -3.78
C TYR A 357 -0.19 2.28 -4.31
N THR A 358 -0.12 1.37 -5.29
CA THR A 358 -1.28 0.73 -5.91
C THR A 358 -0.90 -0.54 -6.68
N SER A 359 -1.54 -1.66 -6.38
CA SER A 359 -1.36 -2.94 -7.08
C SER A 359 -1.85 -2.94 -8.52
N GLN A 360 -2.56 -1.87 -8.95
CA GLN A 360 -2.90 -1.68 -10.36
C GLN A 360 -1.65 -1.44 -11.21
N ALA A 361 -0.62 -0.81 -10.63
CA ALA A 361 0.64 -0.58 -11.31
C ALA A 361 1.46 -1.86 -11.50
N GLY A 362 1.40 -2.75 -10.52
CA GLY A 362 2.15 -3.98 -10.53
C GLY A 362 2.01 -4.73 -9.22
N PRO A 363 2.40 -6.00 -9.21
CA PRO A 363 2.27 -6.87 -8.05
C PRO A 363 3.35 -6.66 -6.97
N LEU A 364 4.48 -6.04 -7.33
CA LEU A 364 5.65 -5.90 -6.45
C LEU A 364 5.72 -4.49 -5.86
N PRO A 365 6.06 -4.29 -4.57
CA PRO A 365 6.14 -2.95 -3.97
C PRO A 365 7.15 -2.05 -4.66
N PHE A 366 8.28 -2.58 -5.07
CA PHE A 366 9.33 -1.84 -5.75
C PHE A 366 9.84 -2.69 -6.91
N TRP A 367 10.28 -2.03 -7.97
CA TRP A 367 10.84 -2.69 -9.13
C TRP A 367 11.95 -1.87 -9.75
N ARG A 368 12.71 -2.50 -10.63
CA ARG A 368 13.74 -1.82 -11.40
C ARG A 368 13.10 -0.86 -12.40
N ALA A 369 13.53 0.39 -12.38
CA ALA A 369 13.19 1.38 -13.39
C ALA A 369 14.30 1.44 -14.44
N HIS A 370 13.90 1.45 -15.71
CA HIS A 370 14.80 1.73 -16.84
C HIS A 370 14.62 3.17 -17.38
N TYR A 371 13.92 4.01 -16.62
CA TYR A 371 13.51 5.36 -16.99
C TYR A 371 13.68 6.31 -15.79
N PRO A 372 13.66 7.64 -16.02
CA PRO A 372 13.71 8.65 -14.97
C PRO A 372 12.72 8.43 -13.81
N VAL A 373 13.07 8.93 -12.61
CA VAL A 373 12.25 8.79 -11.40
C VAL A 373 10.85 9.37 -11.52
N GLU A 374 10.73 10.43 -12.32
CA GLU A 374 9.53 11.21 -12.59
C GLU A 374 9.82 12.13 -13.79
N GLY A 375 8.84 12.92 -14.21
CA GLY A 375 9.06 14.04 -15.12
C GLY A 375 8.00 15.13 -14.93
N ILE A 376 8.27 16.29 -15.49
CA ILE A 376 7.29 17.37 -15.60
C ILE A 376 6.95 17.55 -17.07
N MET A 377 5.68 17.40 -17.40
CA MET A 377 5.13 17.74 -18.70
C MET A 377 4.63 19.17 -18.69
N ILE A 378 4.89 19.88 -19.78
CA ILE A 378 4.47 21.26 -19.97
C ILE A 378 3.64 21.36 -21.25
N TRP A 379 2.46 21.94 -21.12
CA TRP A 379 1.60 22.30 -22.24
C TRP A 379 1.34 23.80 -22.25
N ARG A 380 1.12 24.36 -23.43
CA ARG A 380 0.72 25.76 -23.61
C ARG A 380 -0.70 25.82 -24.11
N VAL A 381 -1.49 26.69 -23.51
CA VAL A 381 -2.87 26.96 -23.91
C VAL A 381 -2.84 27.84 -25.15
N LEU A 382 -3.41 27.36 -26.25
CA LEU A 382 -3.46 28.08 -27.54
C LEU A 382 -4.72 28.94 -27.68
N GLY A 383 -5.81 28.56 -27.02
CA GLY A 383 -7.11 29.21 -27.11
C GLY A 383 -7.94 28.95 -25.85
N PRO A 384 -9.14 29.56 -25.74
CA PRO A 384 -10.07 29.23 -24.67
C PRO A 384 -10.48 27.74 -24.73
N PRO A 385 -10.65 27.07 -23.56
CA PRO A 385 -10.99 25.65 -23.46
C PRO A 385 -12.44 25.31 -23.88
#